data_AF-A0A8S2EX00-F1
#
_entry.id   AF-A0A8S2EX00-F1
#
_cell.length_a   1.000
_cell.length_b   1.000
_cell.length_c   1.000
_cell.angle_alpha   90.00
_cell.angle_beta   90.00
_cell.angle_gamma   90.00
#
_symmetry.space_group_name_H-M   'P 1'
#
loop_
_entity.id
_entity.type
_entity.pdbx_description
1 polymer ?
#
loop_
_entity_poly.entity_id
_entity_poly.type
_entity_poly.pdbx_seq_one_letter_code
_entity_poly.pdbx_strand_id
1 'polypeptide(L)'
;FQCSSALFRHEIAFVLGQLQSVCSINALKSQLNKLDEHYMVRHECAETLGSIGTNECQKLLELYLNDRDRVVRESCEVALDISDYVNSKDFQYCNGLKLVEMEC
;
A
#
# COMPACT_ATOMS: atom_id res chain seq x y z
N PHE A 1 4.58 -14.83 -4.37
CA PHE A 1 3.90 -16.13 -4.29
C PHE A 1 3.25 -16.43 -5.63
N GLN A 2 3.43 -17.61 -6.21
CA GLN A 2 2.92 -17.95 -7.55
C GLN A 2 1.85 -19.04 -7.42
N CYS A 3 0.60 -18.67 -7.71
CA CYS A 3 -0.57 -19.54 -7.79
C CYS A 3 -1.38 -19.11 -9.01
N SER A 4 -2.27 -19.92 -9.56
CA SER A 4 -3.09 -19.54 -10.72
C SER A 4 -4.15 -18.49 -10.38
N SER A 5 -4.78 -18.59 -9.20
CA SER A 5 -5.87 -17.69 -8.80
C SER A 5 -5.37 -16.31 -8.38
N ALA A 6 -5.81 -15.27 -9.11
CA ALA A 6 -5.55 -13.88 -8.75
C ALA A 6 -6.19 -13.52 -7.40
N LEU A 7 -7.41 -14.00 -7.14
CA LEU A 7 -8.08 -13.80 -5.85
C LEU A 7 -7.28 -14.39 -4.69
N PHE A 8 -6.70 -15.58 -4.88
CA PHE A 8 -5.89 -16.18 -3.82
C PHE A 8 -4.59 -15.41 -3.57
N ARG A 9 -3.93 -14.90 -4.63
CA ARG A 9 -2.75 -14.05 -4.47
C ARG A 9 -3.06 -12.72 -3.79
N HIS A 10 -4.22 -12.13 -4.08
CA HIS A 10 -4.75 -10.95 -3.39
C HIS A 10 -4.91 -11.24 -1.89
N GLU A 11 -5.63 -12.29 -1.50
CA GLU A 11 -5.82 -12.62 -0.07
C GLU A 11 -4.51 -12.88 0.68
N ILE A 12 -3.50 -13.46 0.00
CA ILE A 12 -2.16 -13.60 0.60
C ILE A 12 -1.56 -12.23 0.90
N ALA A 13 -1.59 -11.29 -0.05
CA ALA A 13 -1.08 -9.95 0.16
C ALA A 13 -1.86 -9.24 1.29
N PHE A 14 -3.19 -9.31 1.26
CA PHE A 14 -4.06 -8.75 2.29
C PHE A 14 -3.69 -9.22 3.70
N VAL A 15 -3.58 -10.54 3.91
CA VAL A 15 -3.22 -11.10 5.23
C VAL A 15 -1.80 -10.67 5.65
N LEU A 16 -0.86 -10.57 4.72
CA LEU A 16 0.49 -10.07 5.03
C LEU A 16 0.47 -8.60 5.46
N GLY A 17 -0.44 -7.80 4.91
CA GLY A 17 -0.71 -6.42 5.32
C GLY A 17 -1.33 -6.32 6.71
N GLN A 18 -2.30 -7.17 7.04
CA GLN A 18 -2.86 -7.24 8.39
C GLN A 18 -1.80 -7.60 9.44
N LEU A 19 -0.82 -8.43 9.06
CA LEU A 19 0.30 -8.82 9.92
C LEU A 19 1.43 -7.77 9.96
N GLN A 20 1.40 -6.76 9.08
CA GLN A 20 2.49 -5.79 8.87
C GLN A 20 3.87 -6.45 8.74
N SER A 21 3.92 -7.59 8.03
CA SER A 21 5.12 -8.43 8.00
C SER A 21 6.22 -7.81 7.14
N VAL A 22 7.24 -7.20 7.76
CA VAL A 22 8.41 -6.65 7.07
C VAL A 22 9.16 -7.69 6.22
N CYS A 23 9.11 -8.96 6.62
CA CYS A 23 9.72 -10.07 5.88
C CYS A 23 9.08 -10.26 4.49
N SER A 24 7.87 -9.74 4.27
CA SER A 24 7.13 -9.89 3.02
C SER A 24 7.43 -8.82 1.98
N ILE A 25 8.12 -7.72 2.34
CA ILE A 25 8.37 -6.56 1.46
C ILE A 25 8.93 -6.97 0.10
N ASN A 26 9.94 -7.84 0.07
CA ASN A 26 10.55 -8.29 -1.18
C ASN A 26 9.57 -9.06 -2.07
N ALA A 27 8.71 -9.88 -1.48
CA ALA A 27 7.70 -10.63 -2.23
C ALA A 27 6.62 -9.70 -2.81
N LEU A 28 6.15 -8.73 -2.02
CA LEU A 28 5.15 -7.74 -2.42
C LEU A 28 5.70 -6.82 -3.53
N LYS A 29 6.92 -6.32 -3.35
CA LYS A 29 7.66 -5.53 -4.35
C LYS A 29 7.74 -6.27 -5.68
N SER A 30 8.07 -7.56 -5.64
CA SER A 30 8.12 -8.37 -6.85
C SER A 30 6.75 -8.50 -7.54
N GLN A 31 5.63 -8.53 -6.81
CA GLN A 31 4.29 -8.57 -7.39
C GLN A 31 3.85 -7.22 -7.94
N LEU A 32 4.08 -6.13 -7.20
CA LEU A 32 3.72 -4.77 -7.64
C LEU A 32 4.46 -4.36 -8.93
N ASN A 33 5.74 -4.75 -9.05
CA ASN A 33 6.57 -4.50 -10.23
C ASN A 33 6.18 -5.32 -11.46
N LYS A 34 5.32 -6.32 -11.29
CA LYS A 34 4.97 -7.24 -12.38
C LYS A 34 3.82 -6.63 -13.19
N LEU A 35 4.14 -5.90 -14.25
CA LEU A 35 3.14 -5.20 -15.09
C LEU A 35 2.16 -6.13 -15.81
N ASP A 36 2.44 -7.43 -15.92
CA ASP A 36 1.51 -8.45 -16.43
C ASP A 36 0.68 -9.13 -15.31
N GLU A 37 0.90 -8.77 -14.04
CA GLU A 37 0.07 -9.23 -12.93
C GLU A 37 -1.30 -8.53 -12.93
N HIS A 38 -2.31 -9.24 -12.45
CA HIS A 38 -3.66 -8.73 -12.32
C HIS A 38 -3.69 -7.52 -11.39
N TYR A 39 -4.33 -6.43 -11.84
CA TYR A 39 -4.39 -5.17 -11.09
C TYR A 39 -4.90 -5.34 -9.65
N MET A 40 -5.79 -6.32 -9.42
CA MET A 40 -6.28 -6.70 -8.09
C MET A 40 -5.15 -7.10 -7.12
N VAL A 41 -4.22 -7.94 -7.57
CA VAL A 41 -3.09 -8.36 -6.74
C VAL A 41 -2.14 -7.18 -6.51
N ARG A 42 -1.95 -6.35 -7.54
CA ARG A 42 -1.06 -5.18 -7.49
C ARG A 42 -1.56 -4.11 -6.52
N HIS A 43 -2.86 -3.81 -6.51
CA HIS A 43 -3.43 -2.84 -5.56
C HIS A 43 -3.23 -3.33 -4.12
N GLU A 44 -3.48 -4.61 -3.87
CA GLU A 44 -3.36 -5.17 -2.52
C GLU A 44 -1.91 -5.17 -2.04
N CYS A 45 -0.97 -5.42 -2.96
CA CYS A 45 0.45 -5.26 -2.66
C CYS A 45 0.82 -3.81 -2.35
N ALA A 46 0.25 -2.83 -3.05
CA ALA A 46 0.49 -1.42 -2.78
C ALA A 46 -0.05 -1.01 -1.39
N GLU A 47 -1.28 -1.35 -1.07
CA GLU A 47 -1.90 -1.08 0.24
C GLU A 47 -1.11 -1.74 1.39
N THR A 48 -0.70 -2.99 1.19
CA THR A 48 0.15 -3.72 2.13
C THR A 48 1.51 -3.04 2.34
N LEU A 49 2.15 -2.55 1.28
CA LEU A 49 3.42 -1.82 1.40
C LEU A 49 3.23 -0.50 2.16
N GLY A 50 2.12 0.20 1.95
CA GLY A 50 1.75 1.40 2.71
C GLY A 50 1.57 1.11 4.21
N SER A 51 0.86 0.03 4.55
CA SER A 51 0.62 -0.35 5.95
C SER A 51 1.87 -0.81 6.69
N ILE A 52 2.86 -1.36 5.97
CA ILE A 52 4.19 -1.70 6.51
C ILE A 52 5.03 -0.43 6.73
N GLY A 53 4.93 0.54 5.82
CA GLY A 53 5.36 1.92 6.05
C GLY A 53 6.87 2.19 6.14
N THR A 54 7.74 1.32 5.60
CA THR A 54 9.18 1.63 5.56
C THR A 54 9.53 2.65 4.47
N ASN A 55 10.68 3.33 4.60
CA ASN A 55 11.21 4.23 3.57
C ASN A 55 11.39 3.54 2.20
N GLU A 56 11.68 2.23 2.16
CA GLU A 56 11.75 1.50 0.89
C GLU A 56 10.36 1.33 0.28
N CYS A 57 9.35 1.04 1.09
CA CYS A 57 7.96 0.93 0.66
C CYS A 57 7.46 2.24 0.06
N GLN A 58 7.68 3.38 0.73
CA GLN A 58 7.26 4.70 0.24
C GLN A 58 7.86 5.02 -1.14
N LYS A 59 9.18 4.91 -1.28
CA LYS A 59 9.87 5.14 -2.56
C LYS A 59 9.35 4.23 -3.67
N LEU A 60 8.98 3.01 -3.34
CA LEU A 60 8.41 2.08 -4.31
C LEU A 60 7.00 2.50 -4.75
N LEU A 61 6.15 2.93 -3.81
CA LEU A 61 4.78 3.40 -4.09
C LEU A 61 4.77 4.65 -4.97
N GLU A 62 5.68 5.60 -4.73
CA GLU A 62 5.85 6.82 -5.56
C GLU A 62 6.04 6.51 -7.06
N LEU A 63 6.71 5.41 -7.39
CA LEU A 63 6.94 4.99 -8.79
C LEU A 63 5.64 4.62 -9.50
N TYR A 64 4.59 4.25 -8.76
CA TYR A 64 3.33 3.74 -9.28
C TYR A 64 2.16 4.74 -9.17
N LEU A 65 2.42 5.98 -8.76
CA LEU A 65 1.42 7.06 -8.78
C LEU A 65 0.87 7.35 -10.18
N ASN A 66 1.61 7.01 -11.24
CA ASN A 66 1.19 7.15 -12.64
C ASN A 66 1.03 5.79 -13.34
N ASP A 67 0.81 4.70 -12.59
CA ASP A 67 0.58 3.37 -13.15
C ASP A 67 -0.57 3.35 -14.18
N ARG A 68 -0.53 2.45 -15.17
CA ARG A 68 -1.59 2.35 -16.19
C ARG A 68 -2.95 2.00 -15.58
N ASP A 69 -2.96 1.19 -14.52
CA ASP A 69 -4.17 0.69 -13.89
C ASP A 69 -4.64 1.69 -12.83
N ARG A 70 -5.83 2.28 -13.03
CA ARG A 70 -6.39 3.31 -12.12
C ARG A 70 -6.40 2.85 -10.67
N VAL A 71 -6.83 1.60 -10.43
CA VAL A 71 -6.92 1.02 -9.09
C VAL A 71 -5.54 0.98 -8.42
N VAL A 72 -4.46 0.70 -9.16
CA VAL A 72 -3.11 0.69 -8.60
C VAL A 72 -2.66 2.10 -8.24
N ARG A 73 -2.92 3.10 -9.09
CA ARG A 73 -2.59 4.51 -8.80
C ARG A 73 -3.27 5.00 -7.52
N GLU A 74 -4.59 4.82 -7.44
CA GLU A 74 -5.39 5.26 -6.30
C GLU A 74 -5.00 4.53 -5.01
N SER A 75 -4.70 3.22 -5.09
CA SER A 75 -4.16 2.49 -3.95
C SER A 75 -2.77 2.96 -3.53
N CYS A 76 -1.90 3.38 -4.45
CA CYS A 76 -0.60 3.97 -4.10
C CYS A 76 -0.74 5.33 -3.41
N GLU A 77 -1.66 6.18 -3.86
CA GLU A 77 -1.97 7.46 -3.20
C GLU A 77 -2.41 7.22 -1.75
N VAL A 78 -3.43 6.38 -1.55
CA VAL A 78 -3.92 6.05 -0.20
C VAL A 78 -2.83 5.35 0.63
N ALA A 79 -2.03 4.47 0.04
CA ALA A 79 -0.96 3.77 0.74
C ALA A 79 0.14 4.71 1.24
N LEU A 80 0.44 5.79 0.50
CA LEU A 80 1.39 6.82 0.95
C LEU A 80 0.80 7.63 2.12
N ASP A 81 -0.47 8.04 2.05
CA ASP A 81 -1.15 8.71 3.17
C ASP A 81 -1.18 7.84 4.43
N ILE A 82 -1.45 6.54 4.27
CA ILE A 82 -1.41 5.56 5.36
C ILE A 82 0.01 5.42 5.89
N SER A 83 1.02 5.38 5.02
CA SER A 83 2.41 5.29 5.43
C SER A 83 2.84 6.51 6.25
N ASP A 84 2.43 7.72 5.84
CA ASP A 84 2.69 8.95 6.59
C ASP A 84 2.02 8.91 7.97
N TYR A 85 0.77 8.44 8.03
CA TYR A 85 0.09 8.24 9.30
C TYR A 85 0.80 7.22 10.20
N VAL A 86 1.18 6.05 9.68
CA VAL A 86 1.90 5.00 10.43
C VAL A 86 3.23 5.50 10.98
N ASN A 87 3.90 6.39 10.26
CA ASN A 87 5.16 7.01 10.69
C ASN A 87 4.98 8.28 11.55
N SER A 88 3.75 8.75 11.73
CA SER A 88 3.43 9.92 12.54
C SER A 88 3.25 9.56 14.03
N LYS A 89 2.97 10.58 14.85
CA LYS A 89 2.55 10.40 16.25
C LYS A 89 1.04 10.54 16.41
N ASP A 90 0.30 10.54 15.31
CA ASP A 90 -1.12 10.80 15.33
C ASP A 90 -1.87 9.61 15.90
N PHE A 91 -2.84 9.90 16.76
CA PHE A 91 -3.64 8.87 17.41
C PHE A 91 -4.63 8.20 16.43
N GLN A 92 -5.08 8.93 15.40
CA GLN A 92 -6.07 8.48 14.43
C GLN A 92 -5.69 8.93 13.03
N TYR A 93 -5.92 8.05 12.06
CA TYR A 93 -5.86 8.39 10.65
C TYR A 93 -6.96 9.40 10.31
N CYS A 94 -6.62 10.44 9.55
CA CYS A 94 -7.54 11.51 9.16
C CYS A 94 -8.26 12.18 10.36
N ASN A 95 -7.48 12.84 11.22
CA ASN A 95 -8.02 13.56 12.38
C ASN A 95 -8.68 14.89 11.95
N GLY A 96 -9.97 14.85 11.64
CA GLY A 96 -10.74 16.04 11.25
C GLY A 96 -10.71 17.19 12.26
N LEU A 97 -10.42 16.94 13.55
CA LEU A 97 -10.29 18.00 14.55
C LEU A 97 -9.06 18.89 14.31
N LYS A 98 -7.95 18.34 13.78
CA LYS A 98 -6.76 19.14 13.44
C LYS A 98 -7.02 20.12 12.28
N LEU A 99 -7.87 19.73 11.33
CA LEU A 99 -8.22 20.59 10.20
C LEU A 99 -9.01 21.82 10.66
N VAL A 100 -9.88 21.66 11.67
CA VAL A 100 -10.66 22.75 12.25
C VAL A 100 -9.79 23.70 13.09
N GLU A 101 -8.76 23.17 13.79
CA GLU A 101 -7.84 23.99 14.58
C GLU A 101 -6.85 24.82 13.74
N MET A 102 -6.58 24.41 12.48
CA MET A 102 -5.71 25.17 11.56
C MET A 102 -6.43 26.31 10.83
N GLU A 103 -7.77 26.36 10.88
CA GLU A 103 -8.59 27.38 10.22
C GLU A 103 -9.07 28.51 11.17
N CYS A 104 -8.64 28.50 12.43
CA CYS A 104 -9.00 29.49 13.47
C CYS A 104 -7.79 30.33 13.87
#